data_AF-A0A7W0FVF1-F1
#
_entry.id   AF-A0A7W0FVF1-F1
#
_cell.length_a   1.000
_cell.length_b   1.000
_cell.length_c   1.000
_cell.angle_alpha   90.00
_cell.angle_beta   90.00
_cell.angle_gamma   90.00
#
_symmetry.space_group_name_H-M   'P 1'
#
loop_
_entity.id
_entity.type
_entity.pdbx_description
1 polymer ?
#
loop_
_entity_poly.entity_id
_entity_poly.type
_entity_poly.pdbx_seq_one_letter_code
_entity_poly.pdbx_strand_id
1 'polypeptide(L)'
;AQYFHCYENDFLHRQTAVDGFAQVHNAVHQLTHGINEEYKYDAKGRRVKDSTTRFIYDKFDRLIIAEQGDTTWTYTYDAFNRKMTRTFSGETIHYLYNGHEDIGSYRNKKCIDLKILSSTERSLPIAIELMDQQYTPLISSQGHIVGLVEMENGNLANLSPLTMFGKDLVEKPFSPWRFCGKRHEAAMLGIIDFGFRFYHPRSAQWLSPDPLGESAGPNLYAYVKNSPVCHIDRYGLMMGDSSIGQGYRNSYSSGLQNGPGSSRIQEISYNNNFEWQHSAYVDADGSRIENYWDYSRVYDLSAYGLPELPGGREIGFINGINNCYHGSLESVQYLSALSGGYNIHSVYNATHGIGTDLKECCYGLSYIATEPVRHLHRMWDGFFDKNDSQATYLMICHSQGAIHVRNGLLDYPEERSSRMYVIGIAPAGYIYPESCKDVWHYCASPYRDFIPLFDRAGARRSKETTVQLNSHPKAGWIDHPFASPTYRDVLFEHIDKYIETGAIR
;
A
#
# COMPACT_ATOMS: atom_id res chain seq x y z
N ALA A 1 -37.78 2.28 5.04
CA ALA A 1 -37.18 3.13 3.99
C ALA A 1 -36.27 2.26 3.14
N GLN A 2 -36.30 2.36 1.81
CA GLN A 2 -35.28 1.74 0.96
C GLN A 2 -34.04 2.62 1.00
N TYR A 3 -32.92 2.07 1.48
CA TYR A 3 -31.64 2.75 1.48
C TYR A 3 -30.95 2.44 0.15
N PHE A 4 -30.84 3.43 -0.74
CA PHE A 4 -30.06 3.33 -1.96
C PHE A 4 -28.72 4.03 -1.73
N HIS A 5 -27.62 3.34 -2.03
CA HIS A 5 -26.29 3.91 -2.01
C HIS A 5 -25.64 3.78 -3.39
N CYS A 6 -24.92 4.81 -3.81
CA CYS A 6 -24.12 4.81 -5.03
C CYS A 6 -22.63 4.92 -4.67
N TYR A 7 -21.81 4.02 -5.21
CA TYR A 7 -20.36 4.02 -5.02
C TYR A 7 -19.67 4.05 -6.37
N GLU A 8 -18.93 5.12 -6.62
CA GLU A 8 -18.11 5.27 -7.83
C GLU A 8 -16.67 4.92 -7.51
N ASN A 9 -16.02 4.17 -8.38
CA ASN A 9 -14.66 3.72 -8.18
C ASN A 9 -13.86 3.88 -9.47
N ASP A 10 -12.58 4.21 -9.34
CA ASP A 10 -11.65 4.14 -10.45
C ASP A 10 -11.07 2.73 -10.62
N PHE A 11 -10.23 2.56 -11.65
CA PHE A 11 -9.60 1.28 -11.97
C PHE A 11 -8.56 0.81 -10.93
N LEU A 12 -8.17 1.67 -9.98
CA LEU A 12 -7.32 1.35 -8.84
C LEU A 12 -8.12 1.04 -7.57
N HIS A 13 -9.45 0.92 -7.69
CA HIS A 13 -10.33 0.71 -6.55
C HIS A 13 -10.24 1.85 -5.52
N ARG A 14 -9.92 3.08 -5.95
CA ARG A 14 -10.19 4.26 -5.13
C ARG A 14 -11.66 4.60 -5.30
N GLN A 15 -12.35 4.73 -4.18
CA GLN A 15 -13.74 5.17 -4.17
C GLN A 15 -13.75 6.68 -4.45
N THR A 16 -14.11 7.10 -5.67
CA THR A 16 -14.04 8.48 -6.15
C THR A 16 -15.26 9.30 -5.77
N ALA A 17 -16.41 8.66 -5.55
CA ALA A 17 -17.60 9.29 -5.00
C ALA A 17 -18.48 8.30 -4.22
N VAL A 18 -19.20 8.82 -3.23
CA VAL A 18 -20.21 8.09 -2.46
C VAL A 18 -21.46 8.94 -2.39
N ASP A 19 -22.60 8.42 -2.84
CA ASP A 19 -23.89 9.11 -2.86
C ASP A 19 -23.82 10.50 -3.53
N GLY A 20 -23.00 10.60 -4.58
CA GLY A 20 -22.76 11.85 -5.34
C GLY A 20 -21.73 12.80 -4.73
N PHE A 21 -21.18 12.50 -3.55
CA PHE A 21 -20.14 13.30 -2.91
C PHE A 21 -18.75 12.79 -3.27
N ALA A 22 -17.94 13.67 -3.87
CA ALA A 22 -16.57 13.36 -4.25
C ALA A 22 -15.70 12.97 -3.05
N GLN A 23 -14.77 12.07 -3.29
CA GLN A 23 -13.74 11.63 -2.37
C GLN A 23 -12.37 11.97 -2.95
N VAL A 24 -11.47 12.54 -2.16
CA VAL A 24 -10.13 12.95 -2.60
C VAL A 24 -9.10 11.98 -2.04
N HIS A 25 -8.30 11.39 -2.92
CA HIS A 25 -7.21 10.49 -2.57
C HIS A 25 -5.88 11.06 -3.05
N ASN A 26 -4.81 10.86 -2.28
CA ASN A 26 -3.45 11.18 -2.75
C ASN A 26 -2.89 10.09 -3.69
N ALA A 27 -1.68 10.26 -4.22
CA ALA A 27 -1.10 9.30 -5.16
C ALA A 27 -0.86 7.92 -4.55
N VAL A 28 -0.67 7.84 -3.23
CA VAL A 28 -0.48 6.57 -2.51
C VAL A 28 -1.78 5.89 -2.08
N HIS A 29 -2.93 6.39 -2.57
CA HIS A 29 -4.29 5.86 -2.40
C HIS A 29 -4.91 6.03 -1.01
N GLN A 30 -4.37 6.95 -0.21
CA GLN A 30 -4.99 7.33 1.06
C GLN A 30 -6.13 8.31 0.79
N LEU A 31 -7.31 8.04 1.36
CA LEU A 31 -8.42 8.98 1.35
C LEU A 31 -8.08 10.16 2.25
N THR A 32 -7.83 11.34 1.70
CA THR A 32 -7.49 12.55 2.49
C THR A 32 -8.72 13.38 2.83
N HIS A 33 -9.72 13.42 1.95
CA HIS A 33 -10.99 14.11 2.18
C HIS A 33 -12.16 13.23 1.72
N GLY A 34 -13.10 12.98 2.63
CA GLY A 34 -14.34 12.27 2.33
C GLY A 34 -15.59 13.13 2.54
N ILE A 35 -16.72 12.50 2.86
CA ILE A 35 -17.98 13.22 3.10
C ILE A 35 -17.88 14.00 4.42
N ASN A 36 -17.56 15.29 4.35
CA ASN A 36 -17.40 16.18 5.51
C ASN A 36 -16.35 15.71 6.54
N GLU A 37 -15.36 14.94 6.10
CA GLU A 37 -14.30 14.41 6.96
C GLU A 37 -12.93 14.60 6.28
N GLU A 38 -11.94 14.97 7.08
CA GLU A 38 -10.53 15.01 6.68
C GLU A 38 -9.81 13.87 7.42
N TYR A 39 -8.90 13.20 6.72
CA TYR A 39 -8.13 12.10 7.26
C TYR A 39 -6.64 12.39 7.13
N LYS A 40 -5.88 12.03 8.18
CA LYS A 40 -4.42 12.20 8.23
C LYS A 40 -3.74 10.87 8.45
N TYR A 41 -2.58 10.72 7.83
CA TYR A 41 -1.78 9.51 7.84
C TYR A 41 -0.37 9.83 8.33
N ASP A 42 0.29 8.85 8.98
CA ASP A 42 1.72 8.96 9.28
C ASP A 42 2.59 8.54 8.08
N ALA A 43 3.91 8.67 8.24
CA ALA A 43 4.88 8.28 7.21
C ALA A 43 4.85 6.78 6.85
N LYS A 44 4.26 5.91 7.70
CA LYS A 44 4.03 4.49 7.38
C LYS A 44 2.69 4.25 6.68
N GLY A 45 1.92 5.31 6.43
CA GLY A 45 0.61 5.25 5.79
C GLY A 45 -0.50 4.74 6.70
N ARG A 46 -0.34 4.79 8.02
CA ARG A 46 -1.40 4.43 8.97
C ARG A 46 -2.23 5.67 9.26
N ARG A 47 -3.56 5.56 9.22
CA ARG A 47 -4.47 6.68 9.51
C ARG A 47 -4.32 7.07 10.98
N VAL A 48 -3.75 8.23 11.27
CA VAL A 48 -3.54 8.74 12.64
C VAL A 48 -4.64 9.67 13.13
N LYS A 49 -5.48 10.19 12.22
CA LYS A 49 -6.58 11.07 12.58
C LYS A 49 -7.71 11.04 11.54
N ASP A 50 -8.95 11.08 12.03
CA ASP A 50 -10.14 11.46 11.26
C ASP A 50 -10.84 12.65 11.93
N SER A 51 -12.08 12.98 11.52
CA SER A 51 -12.83 14.11 12.05
C SER A 51 -13.12 14.01 13.56
N THR A 52 -13.23 12.80 14.11
CA THR A 52 -13.61 12.58 15.51
C THR A 52 -12.55 11.86 16.32
N THR A 53 -11.67 11.10 15.67
CA THR A 53 -10.84 10.08 16.31
C THR A 53 -9.37 10.29 15.99
N ARG A 54 -8.52 10.18 17.00
CA ARG A 54 -7.07 10.06 16.85
C ARG A 54 -6.64 8.62 17.11
N PHE A 55 -5.74 8.12 16.29
CA PHE A 55 -5.24 6.74 16.34
C PHE A 55 -3.73 6.72 16.58
N ILE A 56 -3.27 5.83 17.45
CA ILE A 56 -1.86 5.67 17.80
C ILE A 56 -1.49 4.20 17.66
N TYR A 57 -0.38 3.95 16.97
CA TYR A 57 0.08 2.63 16.61
C TYR A 57 1.42 2.29 17.27
N ASP A 58 1.68 1.02 17.49
CA ASP A 58 2.99 0.54 17.95
C ASP A 58 4.00 0.36 16.79
N LYS A 59 5.18 -0.18 17.10
CA LYS A 59 6.24 -0.41 16.11
C LYS A 59 5.93 -1.53 15.12
N PHE A 60 4.98 -2.40 15.45
CA PHE A 60 4.48 -3.50 14.62
C PHE A 60 3.22 -3.12 13.85
N ASP A 61 2.91 -1.82 13.76
CA ASP A 61 1.80 -1.27 12.99
C ASP A 61 0.41 -1.66 13.52
N ARG A 62 0.33 -2.01 14.81
CA ARG A 62 -0.92 -2.37 15.51
C ARG A 62 -1.51 -1.16 16.24
N LEU A 63 -2.81 -0.96 16.14
CA LEU A 63 -3.52 0.13 16.82
C LEU A 63 -3.53 -0.10 18.33
N ILE A 64 -2.83 0.72 19.10
CA ILE A 64 -2.74 0.58 20.57
C ILE A 64 -3.58 1.60 21.33
N ILE A 65 -3.91 2.75 20.72
CA ILE A 65 -4.77 3.77 21.33
C ILE A 65 -5.70 4.37 20.28
N ALA A 66 -6.98 4.53 20.64
CA ALA A 66 -7.92 5.40 19.94
C ALA A 66 -8.47 6.46 20.91
N GLU A 67 -8.56 7.71 20.48
CA GLU A 67 -9.02 8.85 21.30
C GLU A 67 -10.15 9.59 20.58
N GLN A 68 -11.31 9.74 21.21
CA GLN A 68 -12.47 10.47 20.69
C GLN A 68 -13.03 11.38 21.79
N GLY A 69 -12.81 12.70 21.65
CA GLY A 69 -13.11 13.65 22.74
C GLY A 69 -12.35 13.29 24.02
N ASP A 70 -13.06 13.16 25.13
CA ASP A 70 -12.50 12.76 26.44
C ASP A 70 -12.41 11.24 26.62
N THR A 71 -12.79 10.45 25.61
CA THR A 71 -12.79 8.98 25.69
C THR A 71 -11.54 8.41 25.05
N THR A 72 -10.84 7.55 25.79
CA THR A 72 -9.65 6.83 25.32
C THR A 72 -9.87 5.33 25.42
N TRP A 73 -9.60 4.63 24.33
CA TRP A 73 -9.51 3.17 24.28
C TRP A 73 -8.06 2.76 24.14
N THR A 74 -7.61 1.83 24.97
CA THR A 74 -6.26 1.23 24.85
C THR A 74 -6.36 -0.25 24.57
N TYR A 75 -5.47 -0.76 23.72
CA TYR A 75 -5.47 -2.14 23.25
C TYR A 75 -4.15 -2.83 23.56
N THR A 76 -4.21 -4.13 23.87
CA THR A 76 -3.01 -4.97 23.97
C THR A 76 -3.12 -6.16 23.02
N TYR A 77 -1.97 -6.74 22.70
CA TYR A 77 -1.86 -7.80 21.70
C TYR A 77 -0.91 -8.89 22.18
N ASP A 78 -1.14 -10.11 21.71
CA ASP A 78 -0.17 -11.20 21.85
C ASP A 78 0.86 -11.23 20.71
N ALA A 79 1.72 -12.25 20.72
CA ALA A 79 2.76 -12.46 19.72
C ALA A 79 2.22 -12.84 18.33
N PHE A 80 0.95 -13.25 18.22
CA PHE A 80 0.30 -13.65 16.96
C PHE A 80 -0.58 -12.54 16.39
N ASN A 81 -0.40 -11.30 16.85
CA ASN A 81 -1.20 -10.14 16.43
C ASN A 81 -2.69 -10.25 16.80
N ARG A 82 -3.04 -11.04 17.82
CA ARG A 82 -4.41 -11.11 18.33
C ARG A 82 -4.59 -10.10 19.44
N LYS A 83 -5.68 -9.34 19.39
CA LYS A 83 -6.01 -8.30 20.37
C LYS A 83 -6.47 -8.94 21.68
N MET A 84 -5.64 -8.88 22.72
CA MET A 84 -5.92 -9.56 23.98
C MET A 84 -6.82 -8.77 24.92
N THR A 85 -6.70 -7.44 24.93
CA THR A 85 -7.53 -6.59 25.80
C THR A 85 -7.94 -5.30 25.13
N ARG A 86 -9.03 -4.72 25.62
CA ARG A 86 -9.42 -3.32 25.43
C ARG A 86 -9.74 -2.71 26.78
N THR A 87 -9.18 -1.54 27.07
CA THR A 87 -9.51 -0.77 28.27
C THR A 87 -10.14 0.57 27.88
N PHE A 88 -11.27 0.93 28.49
CA PHE A 88 -11.91 2.25 28.32
C PHE A 88 -12.63 2.63 29.62
N SER A 89 -12.59 3.90 30.01
CA SER A 89 -13.21 4.40 31.25
C SER A 89 -12.89 3.58 32.51
N GLY A 90 -11.66 3.06 32.61
CA GLY A 90 -11.20 2.23 33.73
C GLY A 90 -11.65 0.76 33.69
N GLU A 91 -12.46 0.35 32.71
CA GLU A 91 -12.88 -1.04 32.55
C GLU A 91 -12.05 -1.76 31.48
N THR A 92 -11.59 -2.97 31.80
CA THR A 92 -10.86 -3.84 30.87
C THR A 92 -11.72 -5.02 30.45
N ILE A 93 -11.82 -5.21 29.13
CA ILE A 93 -12.39 -6.39 28.48
C ILE A 93 -11.23 -7.23 27.94
N HIS A 94 -11.33 -8.54 28.14
CA HIS A 94 -10.39 -9.52 27.62
C HIS A 94 -11.05 -10.36 26.53
N TYR A 95 -10.33 -10.65 25.45
CA TYR A 95 -10.88 -11.37 24.30
C TYR A 95 -10.45 -12.85 24.27
N LEU A 96 -11.31 -13.67 23.70
CA LEU A 96 -11.13 -15.12 23.53
C LEU A 96 -11.03 -15.45 22.05
N TYR A 97 -10.16 -16.40 21.71
CA TYR A 97 -9.86 -16.76 20.33
C TYR A 97 -9.94 -18.25 20.08
N ASN A 98 -10.44 -18.63 18.91
CA ASN A 98 -10.20 -19.93 18.28
C ASN A 98 -9.30 -19.72 17.06
N GLY A 99 -8.01 -20.10 17.19
CA GLY A 99 -6.99 -19.69 16.24
C GLY A 99 -6.83 -18.16 16.20
N HIS A 100 -7.12 -17.55 15.04
CA HIS A 100 -7.16 -16.10 14.82
C HIS A 100 -8.58 -15.51 14.84
N GLU A 101 -9.62 -16.32 15.01
CA GLU A 101 -11.00 -15.83 15.05
C GLU A 101 -11.38 -15.41 16.48
N ASP A 102 -11.81 -14.16 16.65
CA ASP A 102 -12.42 -13.68 17.90
C ASP A 102 -13.77 -14.37 18.10
N ILE A 103 -13.86 -15.13 19.19
CA ILE A 103 -15.03 -15.90 19.56
C ILE A 103 -15.73 -15.38 20.81
N GLY A 104 -15.24 -14.34 21.47
CA GLY A 104 -15.87 -13.93 22.72
C GLY A 104 -15.04 -12.98 23.55
N SER A 105 -15.62 -12.56 24.66
CA SER A 105 -14.94 -11.70 25.60
C SER A 105 -15.47 -11.88 27.02
N TYR A 106 -14.63 -11.51 27.99
CA TYR A 106 -14.96 -11.55 29.41
C TYR A 106 -14.49 -10.28 30.13
N ARG A 107 -15.22 -9.94 31.18
CA ARG A 107 -14.92 -8.82 32.09
C ARG A 107 -15.15 -9.30 33.52
N ASN A 108 -14.23 -8.99 34.43
CA ASN A 108 -14.32 -9.42 35.84
C ASN A 108 -14.56 -10.94 36.00
N LYS A 109 -13.88 -11.76 35.19
CA LYS A 109 -14.02 -13.23 35.13
C LYS A 109 -15.40 -13.75 34.71
N LYS A 110 -16.31 -12.89 34.23
CA LYS A 110 -17.60 -13.28 33.66
C LYS A 110 -17.58 -13.11 32.14
N CYS A 111 -18.01 -14.14 31.41
CA CYS A 111 -18.23 -14.07 29.97
C CYS A 111 -19.32 -13.02 29.69
N ILE A 112 -19.07 -12.09 28.78
CA ILE A 112 -20.07 -11.09 28.37
C ILE A 112 -20.66 -11.41 26.99
N ASP A 113 -19.87 -12.05 26.15
CA ASP A 113 -20.29 -12.53 24.84
C ASP A 113 -19.47 -13.76 24.40
N LEU A 114 -20.13 -14.71 23.73
CA LEU A 114 -19.50 -15.89 23.13
C LEU A 114 -20.13 -16.23 21.77
N LYS A 115 -19.31 -16.54 20.78
CA LYS A 115 -19.65 -16.88 19.40
C LYS A 115 -19.22 -18.30 19.12
N ILE A 116 -20.19 -19.21 18.98
CA ILE A 116 -19.95 -20.63 18.69
C ILE A 116 -19.89 -20.81 17.18
N LEU A 117 -18.76 -21.30 16.67
CA LEU A 117 -18.52 -21.46 15.23
C LEU A 117 -18.93 -22.86 14.74
N SER A 118 -19.37 -22.94 13.49
CA SER A 118 -19.51 -24.20 12.78
C SER A 118 -18.16 -24.90 12.59
N SER A 119 -18.18 -26.23 12.47
CA SER A 119 -17.03 -27.03 12.08
C SER A 119 -16.70 -26.96 10.58
N THR A 120 -17.44 -26.18 9.80
CA THR A 120 -17.24 -26.02 8.36
C THR A 120 -16.05 -25.09 8.07
N GLU A 121 -15.51 -25.15 6.85
CA GLU A 121 -14.32 -24.37 6.42
C GLU A 121 -14.45 -22.85 6.66
N ARG A 122 -15.68 -22.31 6.61
CA ARG A 122 -15.93 -20.88 6.84
C ARG A 122 -16.06 -20.48 8.31
N SER A 123 -16.24 -21.44 9.20
CA SER A 123 -16.43 -21.23 10.64
C SER A 123 -17.48 -20.13 10.94
N LEU A 124 -18.63 -20.21 10.26
CA LEU A 124 -19.73 -19.26 10.49
C LEU A 124 -20.30 -19.45 11.90
N PRO A 125 -20.78 -18.40 12.56
CA PRO A 125 -21.40 -18.55 13.86
C PRO A 125 -22.71 -19.33 13.75
N ILE A 126 -22.88 -20.37 14.54
CA ILE A 126 -24.13 -21.16 14.63
C ILE A 126 -24.94 -20.84 15.86
N ALA A 127 -24.30 -20.28 16.89
CA ALA A 127 -24.93 -19.76 18.09
C ALA A 127 -24.14 -18.57 18.62
N ILE A 128 -24.84 -17.62 19.23
CA ILE A 128 -24.26 -16.48 19.93
C ILE A 128 -24.88 -16.41 21.31
N GLU A 129 -24.04 -16.27 22.33
CA GLU A 129 -24.44 -16.00 23.69
C GLU A 129 -24.10 -14.53 24.01
N LEU A 130 -25.07 -13.76 24.50
CA LEU A 130 -24.86 -12.39 24.98
C LEU A 130 -25.45 -12.29 26.38
N MET A 131 -24.64 -11.90 27.38
CA MET A 131 -25.07 -11.72 28.77
C MET A 131 -25.92 -12.90 29.31
N ASP A 132 -25.43 -14.12 29.13
CA ASP A 132 -26.05 -15.40 29.53
C ASP A 132 -27.32 -15.80 28.74
N GLN A 133 -27.72 -15.06 27.69
CA GLN A 133 -28.84 -15.41 26.80
C GLN A 133 -28.34 -15.97 25.46
N GLN A 134 -28.97 -17.06 25.00
CA GLN A 134 -28.58 -17.77 23.77
C GLN A 134 -29.43 -17.37 22.56
N TYR A 135 -28.75 -17.17 21.43
CA TYR A 135 -29.34 -16.69 20.19
C TYR A 135 -28.86 -17.48 18.97
N THR A 136 -29.77 -17.73 18.04
CA THR A 136 -29.47 -18.16 16.68
C THR A 136 -29.21 -16.93 15.80
N PRO A 137 -28.03 -16.78 15.18
CA PRO A 137 -27.75 -15.64 14.31
C PRO A 137 -28.43 -15.76 12.95
N LEU A 138 -29.00 -14.66 12.46
CA LEU A 138 -29.44 -14.50 11.08
C LEU A 138 -28.28 -13.99 10.24
N ILE A 139 -27.80 -14.83 9.33
CA ILE A 139 -26.54 -14.62 8.61
C ILE A 139 -26.80 -14.40 7.12
N SER A 140 -26.24 -13.33 6.56
CA SER A 140 -26.24 -13.11 5.11
C SER A 140 -25.27 -14.07 4.40
N SER A 141 -25.36 -14.18 3.08
CA SER A 141 -24.44 -15.00 2.30
C SER A 141 -22.96 -14.56 2.37
N GLN A 142 -22.68 -13.29 2.68
CA GLN A 142 -21.34 -12.76 2.96
C GLN A 142 -20.88 -12.98 4.42
N GLY A 143 -21.71 -13.62 5.24
CA GLY A 143 -21.41 -13.84 6.67
C GLY A 143 -21.77 -12.67 7.57
N HIS A 144 -22.54 -11.68 7.10
CA HIS A 144 -22.97 -10.57 7.96
C HIS A 144 -24.04 -11.05 8.95
N ILE A 145 -23.95 -10.64 10.21
CA ILE A 145 -24.97 -10.93 11.22
C ILE A 145 -25.98 -9.79 11.24
N VAL A 146 -27.14 -10.02 10.63
CA VAL A 146 -28.17 -8.98 10.40
C VAL A 146 -29.31 -9.02 11.42
N GLY A 147 -29.33 -10.01 12.30
CA GLY A 147 -30.31 -10.16 13.37
C GLY A 147 -30.03 -11.37 14.24
N LEU A 148 -30.72 -11.44 15.38
CA LEU A 148 -30.65 -12.57 16.31
C LEU A 148 -32.06 -13.06 16.63
N VAL A 149 -32.20 -14.37 16.78
CA VAL A 149 -33.43 -15.05 17.22
C VAL A 149 -33.16 -15.73 18.55
N GLU A 150 -34.00 -15.50 19.55
CA GLU A 150 -33.90 -16.17 20.86
C GLU A 150 -34.06 -17.68 20.71
N MET A 151 -33.09 -18.46 21.21
CA MET A 151 -33.14 -19.91 21.09
C MET A 151 -34.27 -20.54 21.91
N GLU A 152 -34.63 -19.93 23.04
CA GLU A 152 -35.59 -20.48 24.00
C GLU A 152 -37.03 -20.51 23.45
N ASN A 153 -37.46 -19.44 22.78
CA ASN A 153 -38.84 -19.24 22.36
C ASN A 153 -39.01 -19.02 20.84
N GLY A 154 -37.90 -18.86 20.09
CA GLY A 154 -37.92 -18.63 18.65
C GLY A 154 -38.30 -17.20 18.23
N ASN A 155 -38.39 -16.25 19.18
CA ASN A 155 -38.72 -14.87 18.90
C ASN A 155 -37.54 -14.12 18.28
N LEU A 156 -37.84 -13.21 17.35
CA LEU A 156 -36.86 -12.31 16.77
C LEU A 156 -36.47 -11.25 17.80
N ALA A 157 -35.27 -11.35 18.37
CA ALA A 157 -34.75 -10.39 19.36
C ALA A 157 -34.45 -9.05 18.71
N ASN A 158 -33.82 -9.07 17.54
CA ASN A 158 -33.48 -7.84 16.82
C ASN A 158 -33.29 -8.07 15.31
N LEU A 159 -33.48 -6.98 14.55
CA LEU A 159 -32.95 -6.80 13.20
C LEU A 159 -32.03 -5.59 13.17
N SER A 160 -31.05 -5.66 12.29
CA SER A 160 -29.86 -4.84 12.39
C SER A 160 -29.17 -4.75 11.03
N PRO A 161 -29.81 -4.07 10.06
CA PRO A 161 -29.27 -3.92 8.73
C PRO A 161 -28.03 -3.03 8.73
N LEU A 162 -27.17 -3.27 7.74
CA LEU A 162 -25.93 -2.54 7.48
C LEU A 162 -25.75 -2.37 5.97
N THR A 163 -24.99 -1.35 5.58
CA THR A 163 -24.62 -1.11 4.17
C THR A 163 -23.68 -2.20 3.66
N MET A 164 -23.50 -2.29 2.35
CA MET A 164 -22.57 -3.26 1.73
C MET A 164 -21.10 -3.11 2.19
N PHE A 165 -20.72 -1.93 2.70
CA PHE A 165 -19.40 -1.65 3.25
C PHE A 165 -19.37 -1.71 4.79
N GLY A 166 -20.40 -2.24 5.44
CA GLY A 166 -20.37 -2.51 6.89
C GLY A 166 -20.87 -1.39 7.79
N LYS A 167 -21.31 -0.24 7.25
CA LYS A 167 -21.88 0.85 8.06
C LYS A 167 -23.23 0.43 8.63
N ASP A 168 -23.38 0.41 9.94
CA ASP A 168 -24.65 0.11 10.60
C ASP A 168 -25.73 1.15 10.22
N LEU A 169 -26.95 0.66 9.98
CA LEU A 169 -28.14 1.49 9.75
C LEU A 169 -29.01 1.63 11.00
N VAL A 170 -28.50 1.17 12.15
CA VAL A 170 -29.11 1.28 13.47
C VAL A 170 -28.12 1.94 14.43
N GLU A 171 -28.61 2.81 15.32
CA GLU A 171 -27.74 3.57 16.23
C GLU A 171 -27.06 2.70 17.31
N LYS A 172 -27.77 1.67 17.78
CA LYS A 172 -27.31 0.78 18.86
C LYS A 172 -27.42 -0.68 18.42
N PRO A 173 -26.39 -1.23 17.77
CA PRO A 173 -26.38 -2.63 17.37
C PRO A 173 -26.45 -3.56 18.60
N PHE A 174 -27.28 -4.60 18.50
CA PHE A 174 -27.55 -5.51 19.61
C PHE A 174 -26.39 -6.51 19.87
N SER A 175 -25.69 -6.90 18.82
CA SER A 175 -24.54 -7.82 18.86
C SER A 175 -23.26 -7.06 18.52
N PRO A 176 -22.12 -7.37 19.15
CA PRO A 176 -20.83 -6.82 18.75
C PRO A 176 -20.35 -7.41 17.41
N TRP A 177 -20.77 -8.63 17.04
CA TRP A 177 -20.43 -9.24 15.75
C TRP A 177 -21.46 -8.91 14.68
N ARG A 178 -20.98 -8.39 13.55
CA ARG A 178 -21.82 -7.73 12.54
C ARG A 178 -21.29 -8.00 11.13
N PHE A 179 -20.61 -7.03 10.51
CA PHE A 179 -20.08 -7.14 9.16
C PHE A 179 -19.07 -8.29 9.07
N CYS A 180 -19.31 -9.21 8.13
CA CYS A 180 -18.54 -10.44 7.94
C CYS A 180 -18.31 -11.27 9.24
N GLY A 181 -19.22 -11.17 10.22
CA GLY A 181 -19.10 -11.85 11.51
C GLY A 181 -17.99 -11.30 12.41
N LYS A 182 -17.41 -10.14 12.05
CA LYS A 182 -16.35 -9.44 12.76
C LYS A 182 -16.90 -8.50 13.81
N ARG A 183 -16.08 -8.25 14.83
CA ARG A 183 -16.43 -7.41 15.96
C ARG A 183 -16.34 -5.93 15.56
N HIS A 184 -17.46 -5.22 15.69
CA HIS A 184 -17.46 -3.76 15.69
C HIS A 184 -16.90 -3.32 17.04
N GLU A 185 -15.77 -2.62 17.01
CA GLU A 185 -15.20 -2.05 18.21
C GLU A 185 -16.04 -0.89 18.67
N ALA A 186 -16.34 -0.90 19.98
CA ALA A 186 -17.10 0.08 20.75
C ALA A 186 -17.96 0.98 19.86
N ALA A 187 -19.29 0.79 19.81
CA ALA A 187 -20.20 1.42 18.84
C ALA A 187 -19.93 2.90 18.47
N MET A 188 -19.31 3.69 19.37
CA MET A 188 -18.85 5.07 19.13
C MET A 188 -17.64 5.23 18.20
N LEU A 189 -16.66 4.30 18.21
CA LEU A 189 -15.48 4.34 17.36
C LEU A 189 -15.78 4.02 15.89
N GLY A 190 -16.80 3.20 15.65
CA GLY A 190 -17.24 2.87 14.29
C GLY A 190 -16.17 2.13 13.45
N ILE A 191 -15.25 1.42 14.08
CA ILE A 191 -14.23 0.58 13.40
C ILE A 191 -14.52 -0.90 13.61
N ILE A 192 -14.01 -1.74 12.73
CA ILE A 192 -14.20 -3.18 12.75
C ILE A 192 -12.85 -3.87 12.86
N ASP A 193 -12.73 -4.79 13.80
CA ASP A 193 -11.51 -5.59 13.99
C ASP A 193 -11.56 -6.86 13.13
N PHE A 194 -10.68 -6.93 12.13
CA PHE A 194 -10.48 -8.12 11.31
C PHE A 194 -9.31 -9.00 11.79
N GLY A 195 -8.60 -8.60 12.83
CA GLY A 195 -7.41 -9.26 13.34
C GLY A 195 -6.15 -8.48 12.99
N PHE A 196 -5.69 -8.57 11.73
CA PHE A 196 -4.44 -7.92 11.32
C PHE A 196 -4.63 -6.44 10.97
N ARG A 197 -5.84 -6.02 10.61
CA ARG A 197 -6.17 -4.63 10.29
C ARG A 197 -7.51 -4.23 10.92
N PHE A 198 -7.61 -2.94 11.24
CA PHE A 198 -8.89 -2.30 11.52
C PHE A 198 -9.46 -1.70 10.24
N TYR A 199 -10.75 -1.91 10.03
CA TYR A 199 -11.51 -1.38 8.91
C TYR A 199 -12.46 -0.30 9.37
N HIS A 200 -12.61 0.78 8.59
CA HIS A 200 -13.53 1.88 8.89
C HIS A 200 -14.66 1.92 7.84
N PRO A 201 -15.87 1.42 8.18
CA PRO A 201 -16.99 1.32 7.25
C PRO A 201 -17.46 2.62 6.62
N ARG A 202 -17.34 3.76 7.33
CA ARG A 202 -17.76 5.06 6.79
C ARG A 202 -16.90 5.50 5.61
N SER A 203 -15.62 5.14 5.61
CA SER A 203 -14.67 5.48 4.56
C SER A 203 -14.43 4.32 3.59
N ALA A 204 -15.09 3.16 3.81
CA ALA A 204 -14.89 1.94 3.05
C ALA A 204 -13.42 1.51 2.87
N GLN A 205 -12.58 1.77 3.87
CA GLN A 205 -11.13 1.58 3.79
C GLN A 205 -10.53 0.98 5.07
N TRP A 206 -9.41 0.27 4.90
CA TRP A 206 -8.54 -0.11 6.01
C TRP A 206 -7.87 1.11 6.65
N LEU A 207 -7.65 1.07 7.97
CA LEU A 207 -6.93 2.12 8.70
C LEU A 207 -5.42 2.07 8.47
N SER A 208 -4.88 0.93 8.08
CA SER A 208 -3.46 0.72 7.79
C SER A 208 -3.29 0.06 6.43
N PRO A 209 -2.12 0.23 5.77
CA PRO A 209 -1.82 -0.46 4.52
C PRO A 209 -1.89 -1.98 4.69
N ASP A 210 -2.14 -2.70 3.61
CA ASP A 210 -2.04 -4.16 3.57
C ASP A 210 -0.65 -4.65 3.98
N PRO A 211 -0.52 -5.48 5.03
CA PRO A 211 0.76 -6.07 5.40
C PRO A 211 1.39 -6.94 4.31
N LEU A 212 0.60 -7.44 3.35
CA LEU A 212 1.10 -8.18 2.20
C LEU A 212 1.59 -7.27 1.06
N GLY A 213 1.49 -5.95 1.21
CA GLY A 213 1.88 -4.99 0.20
C GLY A 213 1.16 -5.24 -1.13
N GLU A 214 1.90 -5.10 -2.23
CA GLU A 214 1.32 -5.14 -3.57
C GLU A 214 0.86 -6.53 -4.03
N SER A 215 1.24 -7.59 -3.30
CA SER A 215 0.68 -8.93 -3.53
C SER A 215 -0.85 -8.94 -3.36
N ALA A 216 -1.41 -8.01 -2.58
CA ALA A 216 -2.85 -7.81 -2.45
C ALA A 216 -3.47 -6.93 -3.56
N GLY A 217 -2.64 -6.17 -4.29
CA GLY A 217 -3.02 -5.23 -5.34
C GLY A 217 -2.44 -3.83 -5.15
N PRO A 218 -2.60 -2.91 -6.13
CA PRO A 218 -1.97 -1.59 -6.09
C PRO A 218 -2.52 -0.68 -4.98
N ASN A 219 -3.79 -0.87 -4.60
CA ASN A 219 -4.44 -0.10 -3.54
C ASN A 219 -4.48 -0.87 -2.22
N LEU A 220 -3.53 -0.51 -1.34
CA LEU A 220 -3.34 -1.13 -0.02
C LEU A 220 -4.46 -0.84 0.99
N TYR A 221 -5.39 0.07 0.68
CA TYR A 221 -6.49 0.48 1.56
C TYR A 221 -7.86 -0.04 1.10
N ALA A 222 -7.97 -0.55 -0.12
CA ALA A 222 -9.24 -1.01 -0.68
C ALA A 222 -9.73 -2.27 0.04
N TYR A 223 -10.95 -2.22 0.56
CA TYR A 223 -11.61 -3.43 1.08
C TYR A 223 -12.09 -4.28 -0.10
N VAL A 224 -11.47 -5.45 -0.27
CA VAL A 224 -11.82 -6.45 -1.30
C VAL A 224 -12.07 -5.85 -2.70
N LYS A 225 -11.18 -4.94 -3.12
CA LYS A 225 -11.25 -4.27 -4.44
C LYS A 225 -12.60 -3.57 -4.70
N ASN A 226 -13.25 -3.09 -3.64
CA ASN A 226 -14.58 -2.48 -3.63
C ASN A 226 -15.70 -3.37 -4.19
N SER A 227 -15.53 -4.70 -4.07
CA SER A 227 -16.53 -5.70 -4.46
C SER A 227 -16.98 -6.57 -3.27
N PRO A 228 -17.54 -5.95 -2.20
CA PRO A 228 -17.91 -6.65 -0.96
C PRO A 228 -19.11 -7.60 -1.10
N VAL A 229 -19.82 -7.57 -2.24
CA VAL A 229 -20.91 -8.51 -2.53
C VAL A 229 -20.34 -9.89 -2.88
N CYS A 230 -19.24 -9.91 -3.64
CA CYS A 230 -18.64 -11.12 -4.20
C CYS A 230 -17.48 -11.65 -3.36
N HIS A 231 -16.89 -10.80 -2.52
CA HIS A 231 -15.67 -11.13 -1.81
C HIS A 231 -15.72 -10.72 -0.35
N ILE A 232 -14.92 -11.40 0.47
CA ILE A 232 -14.74 -11.12 1.89
C ILE A 232 -13.24 -11.13 2.20
N ASP A 233 -12.82 -10.35 3.18
CA ASP A 233 -11.48 -10.50 3.78
C ASP A 233 -11.66 -11.14 5.15
N ARG A 234 -11.07 -12.31 5.39
CA ARG A 234 -11.28 -13.03 6.65
C ARG A 234 -10.43 -12.47 7.79
N TYR A 235 -9.25 -11.92 7.49
CA TYR A 235 -8.27 -11.57 8.51
C TYR A 235 -7.68 -10.16 8.37
N GLY A 236 -8.13 -9.41 7.37
CA GLY A 236 -7.52 -8.15 6.98
C GLY A 236 -6.18 -8.38 6.30
N LEU A 237 -6.07 -9.37 5.41
CA LEU A 237 -4.83 -9.69 4.68
C LEU A 237 -5.09 -10.04 3.21
N MET A 238 -6.09 -10.88 2.94
CA MET A 238 -6.35 -11.36 1.58
C MET A 238 -7.85 -11.46 1.30
N MET A 239 -8.19 -11.12 0.06
CA MET A 239 -9.50 -11.37 -0.50
C MET A 239 -9.73 -12.89 -0.67
N GLY A 240 -10.81 -13.39 -0.09
CA GLY A 240 -11.39 -14.70 -0.39
C GLY A 240 -12.72 -14.58 -1.15
N ASP A 241 -13.09 -15.62 -1.89
CA ASP A 241 -14.38 -15.67 -2.60
C ASP A 241 -15.55 -15.93 -1.64
N SER A 242 -16.65 -15.16 -1.79
CA SER A 242 -17.91 -15.45 -1.11
C SER A 242 -18.65 -16.61 -1.79
N SER A 243 -19.65 -17.22 -1.15
CA SER A 243 -20.43 -18.33 -1.76
C SER A 243 -21.24 -17.83 -2.96
N ILE A 244 -21.60 -16.55 -2.94
CA ILE A 244 -22.18 -15.86 -4.09
C ILE A 244 -21.12 -15.65 -5.17
N GLY A 245 -19.88 -15.30 -4.83
CA GLY A 245 -18.78 -15.17 -5.80
C GLY A 245 -18.52 -16.44 -6.61
N GLN A 246 -18.51 -17.62 -5.97
CA GLN A 246 -18.39 -18.91 -6.68
C GLN A 246 -19.61 -19.21 -7.58
N GLY A 247 -20.83 -18.92 -7.12
CA GLY A 247 -22.06 -19.09 -7.91
C GLY A 247 -22.17 -18.13 -9.09
N TYR A 248 -21.77 -16.86 -8.91
CA TYR A 248 -21.75 -15.84 -9.95
C TYR A 248 -20.63 -16.07 -10.96
N ARG A 249 -19.43 -16.51 -10.56
CA ARG A 249 -18.36 -16.91 -11.51
C ARG A 249 -18.82 -18.05 -12.42
N ASN A 250 -19.55 -19.03 -11.88
CA ASN A 250 -20.08 -20.16 -12.65
C ASN A 250 -21.29 -19.78 -13.54
N SER A 251 -22.05 -18.75 -13.17
CA SER A 251 -23.18 -18.26 -13.95
C SER A 251 -22.78 -17.22 -15.03
N TYR A 252 -21.74 -16.43 -14.79
CA TYR A 252 -21.20 -15.48 -15.77
C TYR A 252 -20.37 -16.17 -16.86
N SER A 253 -19.67 -17.26 -16.54
CA SER A 253 -18.92 -18.06 -17.52
C SER A 253 -19.81 -18.83 -18.49
N SER A 254 -21.06 -19.14 -18.12
CA SER A 254 -22.04 -19.79 -19.00
C SER A 254 -22.90 -18.80 -19.81
N GLY A 255 -23.02 -17.54 -19.38
CA GLY A 255 -23.81 -16.50 -20.08
C GLY A 255 -23.06 -15.67 -21.13
N LEU A 256 -21.72 -15.57 -21.07
CA LEU A 256 -20.92 -14.71 -21.96
C LEU A 256 -20.45 -15.38 -23.26
N GLN A 257 -20.82 -16.63 -23.55
CA GLN A 257 -20.48 -17.26 -24.83
C GLN A 257 -21.31 -16.74 -26.03
N ASN A 258 -22.37 -15.94 -25.83
CA ASN A 258 -23.35 -15.65 -26.90
C ASN A 258 -23.77 -14.17 -27.07
N GLY A 259 -22.89 -13.18 -26.84
CA GLY A 259 -23.23 -11.76 -27.07
C GLY A 259 -22.11 -10.92 -27.68
N PRO A 260 -22.27 -10.33 -28.88
CA PRO A 260 -21.30 -9.40 -29.45
C PRO A 260 -21.54 -8.01 -28.85
N GLY A 261 -20.64 -7.53 -27.97
CA GLY A 261 -20.64 -6.12 -27.57
C GLY A 261 -20.31 -5.75 -26.13
N SER A 262 -20.06 -6.69 -25.21
CA SER A 262 -19.55 -6.30 -23.88
C SER A 262 -18.03 -6.09 -23.94
N SER A 263 -17.59 -4.85 -23.84
CA SER A 263 -16.22 -4.52 -23.47
C SER A 263 -15.89 -5.25 -22.17
N ARG A 264 -15.00 -6.24 -22.28
CA ARG A 264 -14.36 -6.85 -21.12
C ARG A 264 -13.76 -5.71 -20.30
N ILE A 265 -14.29 -5.45 -19.10
CA ILE A 265 -13.42 -4.97 -18.03
C ILE A 265 -12.38 -6.08 -17.91
N GLN A 266 -11.15 -5.80 -18.33
CA GLN A 266 -10.04 -6.72 -18.11
C GLN A 266 -9.92 -6.89 -16.60
N GLU A 267 -10.50 -7.97 -16.10
CA GLU A 267 -10.20 -8.50 -14.78
C GLU A 267 -8.70 -8.78 -14.80
N ILE A 268 -7.89 -7.90 -14.21
CA ILE A 268 -6.51 -8.22 -13.87
C ILE A 268 -6.61 -9.21 -12.72
N SER A 269 -6.83 -10.48 -13.08
CA SER A 269 -6.51 -11.59 -12.21
C SER A 269 -5.00 -11.52 -12.01
N TYR A 270 -4.57 -11.07 -10.83
CA TYR A 270 -3.29 -11.51 -10.30
C TYR A 270 -3.43 -13.01 -10.22
N ASN A 271 -2.82 -13.69 -11.19
CA ASN A 271 -2.86 -15.14 -11.25
C ASN A 271 -2.32 -15.63 -9.92
N ASN A 272 -3.14 -16.33 -9.13
CA ASN A 272 -2.77 -16.94 -7.86
C ASN A 272 -1.67 -18.02 -8.02
N ASN A 273 -1.09 -18.16 -9.22
CA ASN A 273 0.05 -19.01 -9.53
C ASN A 273 1.38 -18.24 -9.41
N PHE A 274 1.55 -17.48 -8.32
CA PHE A 274 2.82 -16.80 -8.01
C PHE A 274 3.99 -17.79 -7.79
N GLU A 275 3.67 -19.07 -7.56
CA GLU A 275 4.65 -20.15 -7.38
C GLU A 275 5.40 -20.59 -8.66
N TRP A 276 4.89 -20.29 -9.86
CA TRP A 276 5.46 -20.86 -11.10
C TRP A 276 6.62 -20.04 -11.71
N GLN A 277 6.85 -18.80 -11.27
CA GLN A 277 7.94 -17.95 -11.79
C GLN A 277 9.23 -18.02 -10.95
N HIS A 278 9.26 -18.84 -9.90
CA HIS A 278 10.33 -18.89 -8.90
C HIS A 278 11.62 -19.63 -9.36
N SER A 279 11.59 -20.39 -10.46
CA SER A 279 12.63 -21.40 -10.73
C SER A 279 13.65 -21.07 -11.83
N ALA A 280 13.67 -19.85 -12.40
CA ALA A 280 14.39 -19.61 -13.65
C ALA A 280 15.56 -18.61 -13.62
N TYR A 281 15.88 -17.94 -12.50
CA TYR A 281 16.89 -16.87 -12.50
C TYR A 281 18.14 -17.20 -11.69
N VAL A 282 19.26 -16.75 -12.25
CA VAL A 282 20.62 -16.98 -11.82
C VAL A 282 21.33 -15.62 -11.86
N ASP A 283 22.05 -15.25 -10.80
CA ASP A 283 22.86 -14.02 -10.74
C ASP A 283 23.98 -14.05 -11.80
N ALA A 284 24.62 -12.89 -12.03
CA ALA A 284 25.72 -12.76 -12.99
C ALA A 284 26.91 -13.69 -12.69
N ASP A 285 27.03 -14.18 -11.45
CA ASP A 285 28.04 -15.13 -10.99
C ASP A 285 27.62 -16.60 -11.10
N GLY A 286 26.40 -16.88 -11.58
CA GLY A 286 25.88 -18.25 -11.71
C GLY A 286 25.19 -18.79 -10.45
N SER A 287 25.02 -18.00 -9.39
CA SER A 287 24.27 -18.41 -8.19
C SER A 287 22.76 -18.35 -8.41
N ARG A 288 22.02 -19.35 -7.91
CA ARG A 288 20.55 -19.32 -7.93
C ARG A 288 20.08 -18.24 -6.96
N ILE A 289 19.16 -17.38 -7.39
CA ILE A 289 18.54 -16.37 -6.54
C ILE A 289 17.57 -17.08 -5.59
N GLU A 290 18.07 -17.53 -4.43
CA GLU A 290 17.33 -18.42 -3.51
C GLU A 290 16.24 -17.70 -2.69
N ASN A 291 16.16 -16.36 -2.71
CA ASN A 291 15.26 -15.60 -1.84
C ASN A 291 14.51 -14.47 -2.59
N TYR A 292 13.41 -14.79 -3.27
CA TYR A 292 12.51 -13.82 -3.92
C TYR A 292 11.45 -13.20 -2.96
N TRP A 293 11.68 -13.29 -1.65
CA TRP A 293 10.83 -12.68 -0.62
C TRP A 293 11.33 -11.30 -0.17
N ASP A 294 12.19 -10.66 -0.96
CA ASP A 294 12.71 -9.35 -0.59
C ASP A 294 11.73 -8.25 -1.01
N TYR A 295 11.29 -7.46 -0.04
CA TYR A 295 10.38 -6.35 -0.26
C TYR A 295 11.18 -5.09 -0.59
N SER A 296 10.60 -4.21 -1.41
CA SER A 296 11.13 -2.86 -1.56
C SER A 296 11.33 -2.20 -0.19
N ARG A 297 12.41 -1.44 -0.03
CA ARG A 297 12.77 -0.84 1.26
C ARG A 297 13.67 0.38 1.12
N VAL A 298 13.64 1.25 2.12
CA VAL A 298 14.62 2.33 2.28
C VAL A 298 15.84 1.76 3.02
N TYR A 299 17.03 2.08 2.55
CA TYR A 299 18.30 1.72 3.16
C TYR A 299 19.37 2.77 2.84
N ASP A 300 20.52 2.72 3.51
CA ASP A 300 21.65 3.60 3.26
C ASP A 300 22.97 2.86 3.51
N LEU A 301 24.10 3.57 3.41
CA LEU A 301 25.43 3.06 3.73
C LEU A 301 25.91 3.43 5.14
N SER A 302 25.01 3.86 6.04
CA SER A 302 25.37 4.24 7.42
C SER A 302 26.00 3.07 8.18
N ALA A 303 25.59 1.84 7.89
CA ALA A 303 26.17 0.61 8.45
C ALA A 303 27.66 0.43 8.12
N TYR A 304 28.17 1.10 7.08
CA TYR A 304 29.58 1.11 6.68
C TYR A 304 30.36 2.29 7.28
N GLY A 305 29.73 3.11 8.12
CA GLY A 305 30.36 4.25 8.80
C GLY A 305 30.66 5.44 7.87
N LEU A 306 29.97 5.54 6.74
CA LEU A 306 30.17 6.64 5.79
C LEU A 306 29.49 7.93 6.29
N PRO A 307 30.14 9.10 6.14
CA PRO A 307 29.59 10.36 6.62
C PRO A 307 28.46 10.87 5.72
N GLU A 308 27.51 11.60 6.30
CA GLU A 308 26.52 12.38 5.55
C GLU A 308 27.17 13.58 4.86
N LEU A 309 26.51 14.10 3.83
CA LEU A 309 26.94 15.35 3.21
C LEU A 309 26.69 16.55 4.15
N PRO A 310 27.64 17.51 4.22
CA PRO A 310 27.47 18.71 5.03
C PRO A 310 26.49 19.70 4.39
N GLY A 311 25.95 20.61 5.20
CA GLY A 311 25.20 21.77 4.72
C GLY A 311 23.75 21.47 4.28
N GLY A 312 23.11 20.47 4.88
CA GLY A 312 21.72 20.13 4.57
C GLY A 312 21.56 19.60 3.14
N ARG A 313 22.48 18.73 2.70
CA ARG A 313 22.50 18.12 1.37
C ARG A 313 22.43 16.61 1.53
N GLU A 314 21.80 15.93 0.60
CA GLU A 314 21.70 14.46 0.60
C GLU A 314 21.63 13.94 -0.83
N ILE A 315 22.23 12.77 -1.08
CA ILE A 315 22.14 12.08 -2.37
C ILE A 315 21.29 10.83 -2.18
N GLY A 316 20.23 10.74 -2.98
CA GLY A 316 19.31 9.64 -3.10
C GLY A 316 19.58 8.75 -4.31
N PHE A 317 19.27 7.46 -4.21
CA PHE A 317 19.26 6.53 -5.34
C PHE A 317 18.01 5.65 -5.37
N ILE A 318 17.59 5.24 -6.58
CA ILE A 318 16.66 4.13 -6.79
C ILE A 318 17.04 3.34 -8.04
N ASN A 319 17.13 2.03 -7.88
CA ASN A 319 17.46 1.11 -8.96
C ASN A 319 16.27 0.83 -9.89
N GLY A 320 16.57 0.29 -11.08
CA GLY A 320 15.59 -0.26 -12.01
C GLY A 320 15.19 -1.70 -11.69
N ILE A 321 14.55 -2.35 -12.65
CA ILE A 321 14.18 -3.77 -12.59
C ILE A 321 15.41 -4.67 -12.73
N ASN A 322 15.21 -5.98 -12.49
CA ASN A 322 16.23 -7.00 -12.64
C ASN A 322 17.46 -6.77 -11.75
N ASN A 323 17.21 -6.34 -10.51
CA ASN A 323 18.23 -6.15 -9.47
C ASN A 323 17.80 -6.89 -8.20
N CYS A 324 18.71 -7.70 -7.65
CA CYS A 324 18.61 -8.13 -6.25
C CYS A 324 19.07 -6.99 -5.33
N TYR A 325 18.83 -7.12 -4.01
CA TYR A 325 19.30 -6.13 -3.05
C TYR A 325 20.82 -5.93 -3.10
N HIS A 326 21.58 -7.00 -3.35
CA HIS A 326 23.04 -6.92 -3.49
C HIS A 326 23.46 -6.05 -4.69
N GLY A 327 22.86 -6.26 -5.88
CA GLY A 327 23.15 -5.43 -7.06
C GLY A 327 22.71 -3.96 -6.90
N SER A 328 21.61 -3.71 -6.17
CA SER A 328 21.23 -2.35 -5.77
C SER A 328 22.30 -1.73 -4.87
N LEU A 329 22.77 -2.47 -3.86
CA LEU A 329 23.82 -2.03 -2.94
C LEU A 329 25.15 -1.74 -3.66
N GLU A 330 25.56 -2.54 -4.65
CA GLU A 330 26.74 -2.27 -5.48
C GLU A 330 26.61 -0.93 -6.23
N SER A 331 25.42 -0.61 -6.74
CA SER A 331 25.14 0.67 -7.40
C SER A 331 25.25 1.86 -6.43
N VAL A 332 24.79 1.68 -5.20
CA VAL A 332 24.90 2.69 -4.12
C VAL A 332 26.35 2.87 -3.68
N GLN A 333 27.12 1.79 -3.56
CA GLN A 333 28.56 1.85 -3.28
C GLN A 333 29.33 2.53 -4.42
N TYR A 334 28.95 2.27 -5.67
CA TYR A 334 29.52 2.95 -6.84
C TYR A 334 29.26 4.47 -6.80
N LEU A 335 28.04 4.89 -6.46
CA LEU A 335 27.70 6.30 -6.26
C LEU A 335 28.46 6.94 -5.10
N SER A 336 28.61 6.21 -3.99
CA SER A 336 29.41 6.66 -2.85
C SER A 336 30.88 6.86 -3.23
N ALA A 337 31.45 5.95 -4.02
CA ALA A 337 32.80 6.12 -4.53
C ALA A 337 32.93 7.35 -5.44
N LEU A 338 31.91 7.64 -6.26
CA LEU A 338 31.86 8.85 -7.09
C LEU A 338 31.70 10.14 -6.27
N SER A 339 31.02 10.08 -5.13
CA SER A 339 30.84 11.23 -4.23
C SER A 339 32.05 11.50 -3.33
N GLY A 340 33.13 10.71 -3.42
CA GLY A 340 34.27 10.84 -2.50
C GLY A 340 34.06 10.14 -1.15
N GLY A 341 33.12 9.19 -1.09
CA GLY A 341 32.88 8.33 0.07
C GLY A 341 31.76 8.79 1.00
N TYR A 342 30.85 9.66 0.54
CA TYR A 342 29.69 10.06 1.35
C TYR A 342 28.59 8.99 1.32
N ASN A 343 27.75 9.02 2.36
CA ASN A 343 26.56 8.19 2.46
C ASN A 343 25.59 8.50 1.30
N ILE A 344 24.93 7.46 0.82
CA ILE A 344 23.91 7.54 -0.22
C ILE A 344 22.66 6.86 0.35
N HIS A 345 21.56 7.59 0.41
CA HIS A 345 20.27 7.08 0.83
C HIS A 345 19.58 6.46 -0.38
N SER A 346 18.98 5.28 -0.23
CA SER A 346 18.49 4.53 -1.37
C SER A 346 17.17 3.84 -1.11
N VAL A 347 16.34 3.81 -2.15
CA VAL A 347 15.20 2.91 -2.23
C VAL A 347 15.61 1.70 -3.04
N TYR A 348 15.56 0.52 -2.43
CA TYR A 348 15.62 -0.73 -3.16
C TYR A 348 14.27 -0.97 -3.83
N ASN A 349 14.25 -0.95 -5.16
CA ASN A 349 13.11 -1.39 -5.95
C ASN A 349 13.25 -2.90 -6.20
N ALA A 350 12.45 -3.70 -5.49
CA ALA A 350 12.50 -5.15 -5.59
C ALA A 350 11.99 -5.65 -6.95
N THR A 351 12.71 -6.61 -7.53
CA THR A 351 12.31 -7.27 -8.77
C THR A 351 11.33 -8.40 -8.43
N HIS A 352 10.13 -8.38 -9.03
CA HIS A 352 9.10 -9.40 -8.82
C HIS A 352 8.96 -10.34 -10.03
N GLY A 353 9.99 -10.34 -10.88
CA GLY A 353 10.08 -11.07 -12.13
C GLY A 353 9.73 -10.17 -13.32
N ILE A 354 10.50 -10.32 -14.40
CA ILE A 354 10.46 -9.41 -15.58
C ILE A 354 9.04 -9.17 -16.10
N GLY A 355 8.18 -10.19 -16.14
CA GLY A 355 6.80 -10.04 -16.62
C GLY A 355 5.90 -9.19 -15.72
N THR A 356 6.11 -9.25 -14.41
CA THR A 356 5.40 -8.43 -13.41
C THR A 356 5.94 -7.01 -13.43
N ASP A 357 7.26 -6.87 -13.43
CA ASP A 357 7.92 -5.57 -13.43
C ASP A 357 7.59 -4.76 -14.70
N LEU A 358 7.48 -5.40 -15.87
CA LEU A 358 7.04 -4.73 -17.10
C LEU A 358 5.58 -4.24 -17.01
N LYS A 359 4.70 -4.96 -16.30
CA LYS A 359 3.35 -4.47 -16.04
C LYS A 359 3.37 -3.30 -15.08
N GLU A 360 4.20 -3.37 -14.04
CA GLU A 360 4.41 -2.28 -13.11
C GLU A 360 4.96 -1.02 -13.80
N CYS A 361 5.90 -1.15 -14.75
CA CYS A 361 6.32 -0.07 -15.64
C CYS A 361 5.14 0.55 -16.39
N CYS A 362 4.29 -0.26 -17.01
CA CYS A 362 3.10 0.23 -17.73
C CYS A 362 2.12 0.96 -16.79
N TYR A 363 1.95 0.45 -15.57
CA TYR A 363 1.14 1.12 -14.55
C TYR A 363 1.74 2.46 -14.15
N GLY A 364 3.04 2.47 -13.86
CA GLY A 364 3.77 3.67 -13.52
C GLY A 364 3.73 4.72 -14.64
N LEU A 365 3.88 4.30 -15.90
CA LEU A 365 3.73 5.19 -17.06
C LEU A 365 2.32 5.80 -17.16
N SER A 366 1.31 5.08 -16.65
CA SER A 366 -0.08 5.55 -16.53
C SER A 366 -0.36 6.30 -15.22
N TYR A 367 0.70 6.80 -14.55
CA TYR A 367 0.64 7.59 -13.31
C TYR A 367 0.11 6.84 -12.09
N ILE A 368 0.21 5.52 -12.08
CA ILE A 368 -0.14 4.69 -10.93
C ILE A 368 1.11 4.58 -10.05
N ALA A 369 1.02 5.03 -8.81
CA ALA A 369 2.10 4.88 -7.84
C ALA A 369 2.10 3.46 -7.27
N THR A 370 3.30 2.91 -7.12
CA THR A 370 3.56 1.59 -6.51
C THR A 370 4.45 1.77 -5.28
N GLU A 371 4.73 0.70 -4.55
CA GLU A 371 5.44 0.70 -3.28
C GLU A 371 6.78 1.45 -3.31
N PRO A 372 7.61 1.38 -4.37
CA PRO A 372 8.82 2.19 -4.48
C PRO A 372 8.54 3.70 -4.37
N VAL A 373 7.39 4.20 -4.86
CA VAL A 373 6.99 5.60 -4.70
C VAL A 373 6.72 5.94 -3.22
N ARG A 374 6.09 5.03 -2.47
CA ARG A 374 5.87 5.20 -1.02
C ARG A 374 7.19 5.23 -0.26
N HIS A 375 8.16 4.42 -0.66
CA HIS A 375 9.50 4.45 -0.08
C HIS A 375 10.26 5.74 -0.43
N LEU A 376 10.13 6.24 -1.66
CA LEU A 376 10.70 7.53 -2.06
C LEU A 376 10.15 8.66 -1.20
N HIS A 377 8.83 8.75 -1.02
CA HIS A 377 8.22 9.76 -0.13
C HIS A 377 8.72 9.62 1.32
N ARG A 378 8.77 8.40 1.87
CA ARG A 378 9.34 8.17 3.22
C ARG A 378 10.78 8.65 3.37
N MET A 379 11.61 8.38 2.36
CA MET A 379 13.01 8.80 2.33
C MET A 379 13.11 10.33 2.26
N TRP A 380 12.42 10.95 1.31
CA TRP A 380 12.42 12.40 1.13
C TRP A 380 11.84 13.14 2.34
N ASP A 381 10.73 12.67 2.91
CA ASP A 381 10.14 13.25 4.12
C ASP A 381 11.09 13.12 5.31
N GLY A 382 11.75 11.97 5.45
CA GLY A 382 12.76 11.74 6.49
C GLY A 382 13.91 12.74 6.43
N PHE A 383 14.29 13.20 5.24
CA PHE A 383 15.26 14.26 5.02
C PHE A 383 14.67 15.66 5.29
N PHE A 384 13.57 16.02 4.61
CA PHE A 384 13.02 17.37 4.67
C PHE A 384 12.38 17.72 6.02
N ASP A 385 11.91 16.75 6.80
CA ASP A 385 11.37 16.98 8.14
C ASP A 385 12.46 17.36 9.16
N LYS A 386 13.72 16.97 8.89
CA LYS A 386 14.86 17.19 9.80
C LYS A 386 15.73 18.38 9.40
N ASN A 387 15.54 18.91 8.21
CA ASN A 387 16.38 19.94 7.64
C ASN A 387 15.59 21.23 7.39
N ASP A 388 16.30 22.35 7.28
CA ASP A 388 15.67 23.66 7.06
C ASP A 388 15.23 23.88 5.59
N SER A 389 14.72 25.09 5.31
CA SER A 389 14.23 25.47 3.98
C SER A 389 15.32 25.70 2.94
N GLN A 390 16.59 25.74 3.32
CA GLN A 390 17.73 25.86 2.41
C GLN A 390 18.30 24.51 1.98
N ALA A 391 17.90 23.43 2.66
CA ALA A 391 18.35 22.09 2.34
C ALA A 391 17.94 21.67 0.93
N THR A 392 18.86 21.01 0.22
CA THR A 392 18.65 20.51 -1.15
C THR A 392 18.84 19.01 -1.19
N TYR A 393 18.25 18.35 -2.19
CA TYR A 393 18.32 16.90 -2.35
C TYR A 393 18.68 16.54 -3.78
N LEU A 394 19.64 15.65 -4.00
CA LEU A 394 19.96 15.11 -5.33
C LEU A 394 19.41 13.68 -5.46
N MET A 395 18.41 13.47 -6.30
CA MET A 395 17.84 12.16 -6.59
C MET A 395 18.42 11.59 -7.88
N ILE A 396 19.10 10.46 -7.79
CA ILE A 396 19.59 9.70 -8.95
C ILE A 396 18.69 8.50 -9.17
N CYS A 397 18.24 8.28 -10.40
CA CYS A 397 17.35 7.16 -10.71
C CYS A 397 17.76 6.43 -11.99
N HIS A 398 17.52 5.12 -12.02
CA HIS A 398 17.88 4.27 -13.15
C HIS A 398 16.66 3.50 -13.68
N SER A 399 16.52 3.44 -15.02
CA SER A 399 15.52 2.57 -15.67
C SER A 399 14.10 2.77 -15.12
N GLN A 400 13.40 1.72 -14.63
CA GLN A 400 12.07 1.86 -13.99
C GLN A 400 12.08 2.78 -12.77
N GLY A 401 13.19 2.87 -12.02
CA GLY A 401 13.36 3.81 -10.92
C GLY A 401 13.01 5.25 -11.33
N ALA A 402 13.27 5.64 -12.58
CA ALA A 402 12.90 6.94 -13.11
C ALA A 402 11.37 7.15 -13.22
N ILE A 403 10.61 6.10 -13.53
CA ILE A 403 9.13 6.14 -13.51
C ILE A 403 8.64 6.40 -12.09
N HIS A 404 9.21 5.72 -11.09
CA HIS A 404 8.82 5.91 -9.69
C HIS A 404 9.19 7.31 -9.18
N VAL A 405 10.37 7.84 -9.51
CA VAL A 405 10.76 9.22 -9.15
C VAL A 405 9.84 10.24 -9.80
N ARG A 406 9.53 10.10 -11.09
CA ARG A 406 8.56 10.97 -11.78
C ARG A 406 7.22 10.97 -11.07
N ASN A 407 6.65 9.79 -10.80
CA ASN A 407 5.35 9.68 -10.16
C ASN A 407 5.38 10.19 -8.71
N GLY A 408 6.49 9.98 -7.99
CA GLY A 408 6.70 10.52 -6.66
C GLY A 408 6.69 12.05 -6.65
N LEU A 409 7.42 12.69 -7.57
CA LEU A 409 7.53 14.14 -7.66
C LEU A 409 6.23 14.82 -8.10
N LEU A 410 5.43 14.18 -8.95
CA LEU A 410 4.15 14.72 -9.41
C LEU A 410 3.13 14.92 -8.28
N ASP A 411 3.24 14.18 -7.18
CA ASP A 411 2.38 14.30 -5.99
C ASP A 411 3.14 14.84 -4.77
N TYR A 412 4.41 15.25 -4.93
CA TYR A 412 5.21 15.74 -3.83
C TYR A 412 4.99 17.24 -3.61
N PRO A 413 4.95 17.73 -2.35
CA PRO A 413 4.71 19.14 -2.07
C PRO A 413 5.71 20.05 -2.79
N GLU A 414 5.21 21.06 -3.51
CA GLU A 414 6.03 21.97 -4.34
C GLU A 414 7.14 22.67 -3.52
N GLU A 415 6.86 23.02 -2.27
CA GLU A 415 7.83 23.60 -1.32
C GLU A 415 9.07 22.69 -1.12
N ARG A 416 8.90 21.37 -1.21
CA ARG A 416 9.98 20.39 -1.09
C ARG A 416 10.57 20.04 -2.45
N SER A 417 9.72 19.71 -3.44
CA SER A 417 10.19 19.30 -4.77
C SER A 417 10.96 20.40 -5.51
N SER A 418 10.65 21.68 -5.28
CA SER A 418 11.41 22.83 -5.80
C SER A 418 12.83 22.98 -5.22
N ARG A 419 13.24 22.09 -4.31
CA ARG A 419 14.60 21.98 -3.75
C ARG A 419 15.30 20.66 -4.14
N MET A 420 14.68 19.88 -5.01
CA MET A 420 15.18 18.60 -5.47
C MET A 420 15.77 18.69 -6.87
N TYR A 421 16.97 18.13 -7.03
CA TYR A 421 17.67 17.96 -8.29
C TYR A 421 17.56 16.51 -8.72
N VAL A 422 17.42 16.22 -10.02
CA VAL A 422 17.21 14.85 -10.49
C VAL A 422 18.15 14.48 -11.65
N ILE A 423 18.78 13.31 -11.56
CA ILE A 423 19.56 12.73 -12.65
C ILE A 423 18.98 11.35 -13.01
N GLY A 424 18.39 11.25 -14.20
CA GLY A 424 17.86 10.00 -14.74
C GLY A 424 18.87 9.33 -15.66
N ILE A 425 19.30 8.12 -15.32
CA ILE A 425 20.18 7.29 -16.17
C ILE A 425 19.37 6.20 -16.84
N ALA A 426 19.49 6.10 -18.16
CA ALA A 426 18.76 5.12 -18.97
C ALA A 426 17.25 5.04 -18.61
N PRO A 427 16.53 6.18 -18.50
CA PRO A 427 15.23 6.22 -17.85
C PRO A 427 14.16 5.46 -18.65
N ALA A 428 13.36 4.63 -17.99
CA ALA A 428 12.18 4.02 -18.61
C ALA A 428 10.96 4.98 -18.67
N GLY A 429 11.01 6.08 -17.92
CA GLY A 429 10.06 7.20 -17.96
C GLY A 429 10.75 8.50 -17.58
N TYR A 430 10.33 9.62 -18.19
CA TYR A 430 11.03 10.89 -18.06
C TYR A 430 10.39 11.79 -16.98
N ILE A 431 11.23 12.35 -16.12
CA ILE A 431 10.85 13.30 -15.09
C ILE A 431 10.59 14.67 -15.72
N TYR A 432 9.52 15.34 -15.30
CA TYR A 432 9.13 16.60 -15.90
C TYR A 432 9.92 17.76 -15.30
N PRO A 433 10.53 18.65 -16.11
CA PRO A 433 11.34 19.75 -15.59
C PRO A 433 10.62 20.63 -14.55
N GLU A 434 9.31 20.80 -14.70
CA GLU A 434 8.46 21.55 -13.78
C GLU A 434 8.16 20.86 -12.45
N SER A 435 8.44 19.55 -12.30
CA SER A 435 8.14 18.81 -11.07
C SER A 435 9.28 18.84 -10.04
N CYS A 436 10.39 19.50 -10.35
CA CYS A 436 11.55 19.60 -9.46
C CYS A 436 12.39 20.86 -9.78
N LYS A 437 13.50 21.08 -9.07
CA LYS A 437 14.34 22.27 -9.23
C LYS A 437 15.08 22.29 -10.58
N ASP A 438 15.70 21.16 -10.94
CA ASP A 438 16.37 20.95 -12.22
C ASP A 438 16.55 19.44 -12.44
N VAL A 439 16.57 19.02 -13.70
CA VAL A 439 16.64 17.61 -14.08
C VAL A 439 17.45 17.40 -15.35
N TRP A 440 18.18 16.28 -15.41
CA TRP A 440 18.83 15.78 -16.62
C TRP A 440 18.60 14.29 -16.81
N HIS A 441 18.45 13.87 -18.06
CA HIS A 441 18.28 12.49 -18.48
C HIS A 441 19.40 12.08 -19.42
N TYR A 442 20.11 11.00 -19.13
CA TYR A 442 21.20 10.50 -19.94
C TYR A 442 20.85 9.15 -20.55
N CYS A 443 20.84 9.09 -21.87
CA CYS A 443 20.52 7.89 -22.64
C CYS A 443 21.76 7.43 -23.40
N ALA A 444 22.06 6.12 -23.38
CA ALA A 444 23.05 5.54 -24.29
C ALA A 444 22.46 5.44 -25.70
N SER A 445 23.31 5.17 -26.69
CA SER A 445 22.90 5.21 -28.11
C SER A 445 21.66 4.33 -28.35
N PRO A 446 20.61 4.77 -29.07
CA PRO A 446 19.31 4.08 -29.08
C PRO A 446 19.33 2.64 -29.62
N TYR A 447 20.37 2.29 -30.39
CA TYR A 447 20.58 0.94 -30.91
C TYR A 447 21.28 0.01 -29.90
N ARG A 448 21.82 0.55 -28.81
CA ARG A 448 22.46 -0.17 -27.69
C ARG A 448 21.62 -0.15 -26.42
N ASP A 449 20.75 0.84 -26.25
CA ASP A 449 19.74 0.88 -25.18
C ASP A 449 18.38 1.32 -25.73
N PHE A 450 17.43 0.38 -25.71
CA PHE A 450 16.06 0.62 -26.19
C PHE A 450 15.09 1.00 -25.08
N ILE A 451 15.49 0.91 -23.80
CA ILE A 451 14.59 1.19 -22.66
C ILE A 451 14.09 2.65 -22.68
N PRO A 452 14.92 3.67 -22.96
CA PRO A 452 14.47 5.06 -23.02
C PRO A 452 13.48 5.38 -24.15
N LEU A 453 13.21 4.42 -25.05
CA LEU A 453 12.29 4.60 -26.18
C LEU A 453 10.83 4.28 -25.83
N PHE A 454 10.56 3.70 -24.65
CA PHE A 454 9.20 3.31 -24.25
C PHE A 454 8.32 4.53 -23.91
N ASP A 455 8.82 5.52 -23.18
CA ASP A 455 8.08 6.74 -22.82
C ASP A 455 8.25 7.88 -23.85
N ARG A 456 7.68 7.68 -25.06
CA ARG A 456 7.77 8.67 -26.14
C ARG A 456 7.12 10.02 -25.83
N ALA A 457 6.15 10.05 -24.92
CA ALA A 457 5.48 11.28 -24.53
C ALA A 457 6.35 12.07 -23.55
N GLY A 458 6.87 11.41 -22.51
CA GLY A 458 7.82 11.99 -21.57
C GLY A 458 9.11 12.45 -22.24
N ALA A 459 9.67 11.67 -23.17
CA ALA A 459 10.86 12.06 -23.93
C ALA A 459 10.65 13.35 -24.74
N ARG A 460 9.47 13.53 -25.33
CA ARG A 460 9.12 14.77 -26.05
C ARG A 460 8.97 15.96 -25.12
N ARG A 461 8.34 15.77 -23.95
CA ARG A 461 8.18 16.82 -22.93
C ARG A 461 9.51 17.23 -22.32
N SER A 462 10.43 16.29 -22.15
CA SER A 462 11.73 16.48 -21.47
C SER A 462 12.89 16.60 -22.45
N LYS A 463 12.62 17.01 -23.69
CA LYS A 463 13.61 17.04 -24.77
C LYS A 463 14.80 17.93 -24.45
N GLU A 464 14.56 19.07 -23.79
CA GLU A 464 15.60 20.05 -23.43
C GLU A 464 16.51 19.57 -22.30
N THR A 465 16.05 18.59 -21.52
CA THR A 465 16.80 17.99 -20.41
C THR A 465 17.28 16.58 -20.72
N THR A 466 17.17 16.13 -21.97
CA THR A 466 17.59 14.79 -22.40
C THR A 466 18.85 14.86 -23.24
N VAL A 467 19.89 14.14 -22.82
CA VAL A 467 21.20 14.07 -23.46
C VAL A 467 21.45 12.67 -23.96
N GLN A 468 21.74 12.57 -25.26
CA GLN A 468 22.10 11.34 -25.92
C GLN A 468 23.63 11.18 -25.91
N LEU A 469 24.11 10.13 -25.25
CA LEU A 469 25.53 9.81 -25.18
C LEU A 469 25.93 8.78 -26.25
N ASN A 470 27.17 8.91 -26.72
CA ASN A 470 27.81 7.86 -27.50
C ASN A 470 28.22 6.73 -26.54
N SER A 471 27.79 5.52 -26.85
CA SER A 471 28.06 4.36 -26.01
C SER A 471 29.56 4.08 -25.94
N HIS A 472 30.09 3.91 -24.73
CA HIS A 472 31.52 3.71 -24.51
C HIS A 472 32.00 2.38 -25.11
N PRO A 473 33.23 2.28 -25.67
CA PRO A 473 33.72 1.04 -26.30
C PRO A 473 33.79 -0.16 -25.36
N LYS A 474 33.97 0.09 -24.05
CA LYS A 474 33.98 -0.95 -23.00
C LYS A 474 32.60 -1.28 -22.42
N ALA A 475 31.54 -0.57 -22.84
CA ALA A 475 30.19 -0.91 -22.40
C ALA A 475 29.75 -2.26 -23.01
N GLY A 476 28.97 -3.04 -22.25
CA GLY A 476 28.37 -4.29 -22.75
C GLY A 476 27.46 -4.06 -23.95
N TRP A 477 27.19 -5.08 -24.76
CA TRP A 477 26.44 -4.94 -26.01
C TRP A 477 25.13 -4.15 -25.83
N ILE A 478 24.36 -4.52 -24.80
CA ILE A 478 23.25 -3.72 -24.27
C ILE A 478 23.83 -2.72 -23.25
N ASP A 479 23.91 -1.45 -23.64
CA ASP A 479 24.51 -0.36 -22.86
C ASP A 479 23.45 0.28 -21.94
N HIS A 480 22.89 -0.54 -21.05
CA HIS A 480 21.82 -0.18 -20.12
C HIS A 480 22.21 -0.23 -18.62
N PRO A 481 23.16 -1.09 -18.16
CA PRO A 481 23.51 -1.15 -16.74
C PRO A 481 23.89 0.21 -16.16
N PHE A 482 23.43 0.49 -14.93
CA PHE A 482 23.64 1.78 -14.27
C PHE A 482 25.12 2.16 -14.17
N ALA A 483 25.98 1.21 -13.80
CA ALA A 483 27.42 1.41 -13.69
C ALA A 483 28.17 1.36 -15.05
N SER A 484 27.46 1.48 -16.18
CA SER A 484 28.10 1.52 -17.49
C SER A 484 29.12 2.67 -17.57
N PRO A 485 30.32 2.44 -18.14
CA PRO A 485 31.32 3.50 -18.33
C PRO A 485 30.79 4.65 -19.19
N THR A 486 29.73 4.45 -19.98
CA THR A 486 29.06 5.50 -20.76
C THR A 486 28.53 6.64 -19.89
N TYR A 487 28.04 6.35 -18.69
CA TYR A 487 27.41 7.33 -17.81
C TYR A 487 28.36 7.89 -16.73
N ARG A 488 29.58 7.35 -16.63
CA ARG A 488 30.47 7.62 -15.50
C ARG A 488 30.83 9.10 -15.38
N ASP A 489 31.26 9.72 -16.48
CA ASP A 489 31.79 11.09 -16.45
C ASP A 489 30.68 12.10 -16.13
N VAL A 490 29.51 11.95 -16.76
CA VAL A 490 28.36 12.83 -16.50
C VAL A 490 27.81 12.67 -15.07
N LEU A 491 27.81 11.45 -14.52
CA LEU A 491 27.43 11.21 -13.12
C LEU A 491 28.44 11.87 -12.18
N PHE A 492 29.73 11.70 -12.42
CA PHE A 492 30.78 12.31 -11.62
C PHE A 492 30.68 13.83 -11.63
N GLU A 493 30.55 14.45 -12.80
CA GLU A 493 30.43 15.91 -12.96
C GLU A 493 29.23 16.48 -12.17
N HIS A 494 28.05 15.87 -12.26
CA HIS A 494 26.88 16.34 -11.52
C HIS A 494 27.01 16.13 -10.01
N ILE A 495 27.55 14.99 -9.57
CA ILE A 495 27.74 14.69 -8.16
C ILE A 495 28.75 15.65 -7.54
N ASP A 496 29.91 15.82 -8.17
CA ASP A 496 30.97 16.72 -7.73
C ASP A 496 30.44 18.16 -7.62
N LYS A 497 29.73 18.63 -8.65
CA LYS A 497 29.11 19.95 -8.65
C LYS A 497 28.08 20.13 -7.54
N TYR A 498 27.27 19.11 -7.28
CA TYR A 498 26.26 19.13 -6.23
C TYR A 498 26.89 19.16 -4.84
N ILE A 499 27.99 18.43 -4.63
CA ILE A 499 28.75 18.44 -3.39
C ILE A 499 29.35 19.82 -3.15
N GLU A 500 29.92 20.45 -4.17
CA GLU A 500 30.52 21.78 -4.04
C GLU A 500 29.46 22.86 -3.77
N THR A 501 28.42 22.90 -4.60
CA THR A 501 27.53 24.08 -4.70
C THR A 501 26.12 23.87 -4.15
N GLY A 502 25.68 22.62 -3.96
CA GLY A 502 24.30 22.26 -3.66
C GLY A 502 23.36 22.27 -4.87
N ALA A 503 23.91 22.44 -6.09
CA ALA A 503 23.20 22.42 -7.37
C ALA A 503 23.92 21.53 -8.39
N ILE A 504 23.23 21.11 -9.45
CA ILE A 504 23.79 20.23 -10.50
C ILE A 504 24.34 20.98 -11.73
N ARG A 505 24.46 22.31 -11.67
CA ARG A 505 24.99 23.20 -12.71
C ARG A 505 25.92 24.26 -12.14
#